data_AF-A0A2U9IKV0-F1
#
_entry.id   AF-A0A2U9IKV0-F1
#
_cell.length_a   1.000
_cell.length_b   1.000
_cell.length_c   1.000
_cell.angle_alpha   90.00
_cell.angle_beta   90.00
_cell.angle_gamma   90.00
#
_symmetry.space_group_name_H-M   'P 1'
#
loop_
_entity.id
_entity.type
_entity.pdbx_description
1 polymer ?
#
loop_
_entity_poly.entity_id
_entity_poly.type
_entity_poly.pdbx_seq_one_letter_code
_entity_poly.pdbx_strand_id
1 'polypeptide(L)'
;MVKKFCVRCGKEDVELIDRLCYDCYLQTKNLIEIPTVITGEICKICNSEKIDRKWVRLYDNSTDAINDIILRFLGKKAKIDSNVKDYRIDLGDKWKDRNGRTFVNIIFQGRVGDKKFQITRTVELRISQEICDSCSKKRGKYYEAIIQLRGRGKLEEEKRALFESFFSNDIIDSLSDVVEGKEGVDYYFINKYAAKKLISNFKSLVKAEITESFENERIKDGKREAKLVISIRL
;
A
#
# COMPACT_ATOMS: atom_id res chain seq x y z
N MET A 1 -38.26 -39.49 25.79
CA MET A 1 -37.01 -38.80 25.37
C MET A 1 -37.34 -37.32 25.20
N VAL A 2 -36.61 -36.42 25.84
CA VAL A 2 -36.80 -34.98 25.62
C VAL A 2 -36.25 -34.64 24.25
N LYS A 3 -37.12 -34.26 23.31
CA LYS A 3 -36.70 -33.80 22.00
C LYS A 3 -35.93 -32.48 22.14
N LYS A 4 -34.83 -32.35 21.39
CA LYS A 4 -34.13 -31.07 21.29
C LYS A 4 -34.97 -30.13 20.43
N PHE A 5 -35.18 -28.90 20.90
CA PHE A 5 -35.95 -27.89 20.19
C PHE A 5 -35.24 -26.54 20.21
N CYS A 6 -35.57 -25.67 19.26
CA CYS A 6 -35.07 -24.30 19.23
C CYS A 6 -35.61 -23.49 20.41
N VAL A 7 -34.75 -22.94 21.25
CA VAL A 7 -35.16 -22.19 22.46
C VAL A 7 -35.92 -20.89 22.16
N ARG A 8 -35.89 -20.40 20.91
CA ARG A 8 -36.59 -19.17 20.50
C ARG A 8 -37.94 -19.41 19.83
N CYS A 9 -38.07 -20.44 18.98
CA CYS A 9 -39.28 -20.67 18.19
C CYS A 9 -39.93 -22.05 18.40
N GLY A 10 -39.36 -22.90 19.24
CA GLY A 10 -39.90 -24.23 19.55
C GLY A 10 -39.77 -25.28 18.45
N LYS A 11 -39.18 -24.95 17.29
CA LYS A 11 -39.01 -25.91 16.18
C LYS A 11 -38.19 -27.12 16.64
N GLU A 12 -38.76 -28.31 16.50
CA GLU A 12 -38.15 -29.62 16.80
C GLU A 12 -37.52 -30.23 15.54
N ASP A 13 -36.76 -31.33 15.71
CA ASP A 13 -36.23 -32.15 14.62
C ASP A 13 -35.42 -31.35 13.58
N VAL A 14 -34.71 -30.31 14.06
CA VAL A 14 -33.80 -29.47 13.28
C VAL A 14 -32.41 -29.42 13.90
N GLU A 15 -31.41 -29.18 13.06
CA GLU A 15 -30.06 -28.84 13.54
C GLU A 15 -30.12 -27.55 14.38
N LEU A 16 -29.48 -27.60 15.56
CA LEU A 16 -29.40 -26.49 16.49
C LEU A 16 -27.97 -25.97 16.59
N ILE A 17 -27.79 -24.68 16.34
CA ILE A 17 -26.56 -23.94 16.59
C ILE A 17 -26.78 -23.11 17.85
N ASP A 18 -25.99 -23.32 18.90
CA ASP A 18 -26.17 -22.69 20.21
C ASP A 18 -27.62 -22.75 20.74
N ARG A 19 -28.26 -23.92 20.58
CA ARG A 19 -29.66 -24.20 20.96
C ARG A 19 -30.72 -23.43 20.13
N LEU A 20 -30.33 -22.77 19.05
CA LEU A 20 -31.22 -22.07 18.11
C LEU A 20 -31.27 -22.83 16.77
N CYS A 21 -32.43 -22.87 16.12
CA CYS A 21 -32.47 -23.27 14.71
C CYS A 21 -31.77 -22.21 13.84
N TYR A 22 -31.34 -22.60 12.65
CA TYR A 22 -30.65 -21.72 11.70
C TYR A 22 -31.31 -20.34 11.51
N ASP A 23 -32.62 -20.30 11.26
CA ASP A 23 -33.35 -19.05 11.01
C ASP A 23 -33.31 -18.13 12.24
N CYS A 24 -33.48 -18.71 13.43
CA CYS A 24 -33.40 -17.97 14.68
C CYS A 24 -31.98 -17.50 14.99
N TYR A 25 -30.98 -18.30 14.65
CA TYR A 25 -29.57 -17.95 14.81
C TYR A 25 -29.22 -16.73 13.94
N LEU A 26 -29.52 -16.76 12.63
CA LEU A 26 -29.26 -15.65 11.71
C LEU A 26 -29.92 -14.33 12.12
N GLN A 27 -31.14 -14.41 12.66
CA GLN A 27 -31.89 -13.22 13.06
C GLN A 27 -31.43 -12.63 14.40
N THR A 28 -30.81 -13.43 15.28
CA THR A 28 -30.42 -12.98 16.62
C THR A 28 -28.93 -12.72 16.78
N LYS A 29 -28.09 -13.50 16.09
CA LYS A 29 -26.64 -13.43 16.20
C LYS A 29 -26.08 -12.51 15.14
N ASN A 30 -25.12 -11.69 15.53
CA ASN A 30 -24.37 -10.88 14.58
C ASN A 30 -23.21 -11.71 14.03
N LEU A 31 -23.39 -12.27 12.83
CA LEU A 31 -22.38 -13.15 12.22
C LEU A 31 -21.08 -12.42 11.87
N ILE A 32 -21.16 -11.12 11.64
CA ILE A 32 -20.00 -10.26 11.42
C ILE A 32 -20.24 -8.88 12.06
N GLU A 33 -19.30 -8.48 12.89
CA GLU A 33 -19.19 -7.12 13.42
C GLU A 33 -18.10 -6.39 12.62
N ILE A 34 -18.50 -5.36 11.89
CA ILE A 34 -17.58 -4.45 11.19
C ILE A 34 -17.88 -3.01 11.59
N PRO A 35 -16.88 -2.11 11.58
CA PRO A 35 -17.12 -0.70 11.82
C PRO A 35 -18.01 -0.08 10.73
N THR A 36 -18.81 0.91 11.12
CA THR A 36 -19.71 1.64 10.20
C THR A 36 -18.99 2.70 9.37
N VAL A 37 -17.76 3.05 9.74
CA VAL A 37 -16.91 4.02 9.05
C VAL A 37 -15.51 3.44 8.87
N ILE A 38 -14.98 3.52 7.66
CA ILE A 38 -13.57 3.24 7.34
C ILE A 38 -12.90 4.56 6.98
N THR A 39 -11.80 4.85 7.65
CA THR A 39 -10.99 6.06 7.41
C THR A 39 -9.66 5.69 6.79
N GLY A 40 -9.14 6.53 5.91
CA GLY A 40 -7.81 6.35 5.33
C GLY A 40 -7.28 7.63 4.71
N GLU A 41 -5.98 7.65 4.41
CA GLU A 41 -5.31 8.78 3.76
C GLU A 41 -4.52 8.26 2.56
N ILE A 42 -4.72 8.88 1.39
CA ILE A 42 -4.06 8.50 0.14
C ILE A 42 -3.30 9.70 -0.44
N CYS A 43 -2.13 9.44 -1.03
CA CYS A 43 -1.42 10.44 -1.80
C CYS A 43 -2.11 10.71 -3.14
N LYS A 44 -2.51 11.95 -3.41
CA LYS A 44 -3.16 12.34 -4.67
C LYS A 44 -2.26 12.28 -5.91
N ILE A 45 -0.95 12.03 -5.75
CA ILE A 45 0.03 11.98 -6.84
C ILE A 45 0.42 10.53 -7.17
N CYS A 46 0.75 9.72 -6.16
CA CYS A 46 1.26 8.36 -6.37
C CYS A 46 0.37 7.25 -5.79
N ASN A 47 -0.80 7.59 -5.24
CA ASN A 47 -1.71 6.65 -4.58
C ASN A 47 -1.13 5.87 -3.39
N SER A 48 0.02 6.25 -2.84
CA SER A 48 0.52 5.66 -1.60
C SER A 48 -0.48 5.85 -0.47
N GLU A 49 -0.67 4.83 0.37
CA GLU A 49 -1.53 4.85 1.55
C GLU A 49 -0.72 5.20 2.80
N LYS A 50 -1.31 5.94 3.74
CA LYS A 50 -0.71 6.20 5.05
C LYS A 50 -1.09 5.11 6.05
N ILE A 51 -0.12 4.27 6.42
CA ILE A 51 -0.27 3.17 7.37
C ILE A 51 0.63 3.43 8.57
N ASP A 52 0.07 3.47 9.77
CA ASP A 52 0.83 3.66 11.02
C ASP A 52 1.81 4.85 10.95
N ARG A 53 1.32 5.97 10.41
CA ARG A 53 2.06 7.25 10.17
C ARG A 53 3.13 7.20 9.08
N LYS A 54 3.25 6.12 8.32
CA LYS A 54 4.20 6.00 7.19
C LYS A 54 3.45 5.89 5.88
N TRP A 55 3.96 6.54 4.84
CA TRP A 55 3.45 6.39 3.49
C TRP A 55 4.02 5.11 2.87
N VAL A 56 3.14 4.21 2.45
CA VAL A 56 3.48 2.93 1.85
C VAL A 56 2.81 2.83 0.48
N ARG A 57 3.61 2.50 -0.54
CA ARG A 57 3.10 2.12 -1.85
C ARG A 57 3.08 0.60 -1.90
N LEU A 58 1.90 0.00 -2.03
CA LEU A 58 1.75 -1.44 -1.97
C LEU A 58 1.66 -2.10 -3.35
N TYR A 59 1.27 -1.35 -4.38
CA TYR A 59 1.10 -1.90 -5.72
C TYR A 59 1.48 -0.91 -6.84
N ASP A 60 1.91 -1.51 -7.94
CA ASP A 60 2.23 -0.84 -9.20
C ASP A 60 0.93 -0.63 -9.99
N ASN A 61 0.21 0.46 -9.69
CA ASN A 61 -0.89 1.06 -10.47
C ASN A 61 -2.11 0.18 -10.84
N SER A 62 -2.16 -1.11 -10.51
CA SER A 62 -3.22 -2.04 -10.96
C SER A 62 -4.33 -2.28 -9.95
N THR A 63 -4.12 -1.94 -8.67
CA THR A 63 -5.09 -2.16 -7.58
C THR A 63 -5.62 -0.83 -7.08
N ASP A 64 -6.95 -0.73 -6.92
CA ASP A 64 -7.62 0.43 -6.35
C ASP A 64 -7.17 0.59 -4.89
N ALA A 65 -6.30 1.58 -4.60
CA ALA A 65 -5.76 1.83 -3.26
C ALA A 65 -6.85 1.99 -2.19
N ILE A 66 -8.07 2.39 -2.58
CA ILE A 66 -9.21 2.44 -1.66
C ILE A 66 -9.66 1.04 -1.25
N ASN A 67 -9.64 0.06 -2.17
CA ASN A 67 -9.95 -1.34 -1.85
C ASN A 67 -8.95 -1.90 -0.84
N ASP A 68 -7.67 -1.59 -1.00
CA ASP A 68 -6.64 -2.07 -0.08
C ASP A 68 -6.84 -1.51 1.33
N ILE A 69 -7.18 -0.22 1.44
CA ILE A 69 -7.55 0.40 2.71
C ILE A 69 -8.73 -0.36 3.35
N ILE A 70 -9.78 -0.63 2.57
CA ILE A 70 -10.98 -1.32 3.06
C ILE A 70 -10.60 -2.72 3.56
N LEU A 71 -9.93 -3.52 2.73
CA LEU A 71 -9.57 -4.90 3.07
C LEU A 71 -8.62 -4.96 4.27
N ARG A 72 -7.62 -4.07 4.34
CA ARG A 72 -6.71 -3.97 5.48
C ARG A 72 -7.44 -3.59 6.77
N PHE A 73 -8.36 -2.64 6.68
CA PHE A 73 -9.13 -2.20 7.83
C PHE A 73 -10.06 -3.30 8.33
N LEU A 74 -10.76 -3.99 7.43
CA LEU A 74 -11.60 -5.15 7.75
C LEU A 74 -10.76 -6.28 8.35
N GLY A 75 -9.60 -6.60 7.79
CA GLY A 75 -8.69 -7.62 8.35
C GLY A 75 -8.22 -7.31 9.77
N LYS A 76 -8.13 -6.02 10.15
CA LYS A 76 -7.75 -5.59 11.51
C LYS A 76 -8.93 -5.47 12.49
N LYS A 77 -10.15 -5.20 12.00
CA LYS A 77 -11.28 -4.76 12.84
C LYS A 77 -12.52 -5.65 12.78
N ALA A 78 -12.67 -6.46 11.74
CA ALA A 78 -13.81 -7.35 11.63
C ALA A 78 -13.73 -8.45 12.69
N LYS A 79 -14.86 -8.72 13.35
CA LYS A 79 -15.01 -9.89 14.23
C LYS A 79 -16.06 -10.80 13.61
N ILE A 80 -15.68 -12.06 13.46
CA ILE A 80 -16.53 -13.08 12.85
C ILE A 80 -17.00 -14.04 13.96
N ASP A 81 -18.29 -14.36 13.93
CA ASP A 81 -18.88 -15.32 14.86
C ASP A 81 -18.23 -16.71 14.73
N SER A 82 -17.94 -17.37 15.86
CA SER A 82 -17.15 -18.61 15.89
C SER A 82 -17.82 -19.80 15.21
N ASN A 83 -19.14 -19.77 15.00
CA ASN A 83 -19.87 -20.82 14.30
C ASN A 83 -19.87 -20.63 12.77
N VAL A 84 -19.29 -19.54 12.27
CA VAL A 84 -19.17 -19.28 10.84
C VAL A 84 -17.97 -20.02 10.24
N LYS A 85 -18.20 -20.76 9.16
CA LYS A 85 -17.19 -21.50 8.39
C LYS A 85 -17.21 -21.11 6.92
N ASP A 86 -16.14 -21.44 6.19
CA ASP A 86 -15.99 -21.28 4.74
C ASP A 86 -16.41 -19.88 4.25
N TYR A 87 -15.98 -18.85 4.99
CA TYR A 87 -16.44 -17.49 4.75
C TYR A 87 -15.57 -16.74 3.75
N ARG A 88 -16.18 -15.75 3.10
CA ARG A 88 -15.50 -14.76 2.29
C ARG A 88 -16.11 -13.37 2.49
N ILE A 89 -15.29 -12.36 2.27
CA ILE A 89 -15.69 -10.96 2.27
C ILE A 89 -15.40 -10.41 0.89
N ASP A 90 -16.43 -9.91 0.22
CA ASP A 90 -16.31 -9.26 -1.07
C ASP A 90 -16.73 -7.78 -0.96
N LEU A 91 -16.13 -6.95 -1.81
CA LEU A 91 -16.53 -5.56 -1.97
C LEU A 91 -17.59 -5.47 -3.06
N GLY A 92 -18.77 -5.00 -2.69
CA GLY A 92 -19.84 -4.65 -3.63
C GLY A 92 -19.69 -3.24 -4.18
N ASP A 93 -20.81 -2.68 -4.63
CA ASP A 93 -20.83 -1.36 -5.24
C ASP A 93 -20.31 -0.25 -4.32
N LYS A 94 -19.71 0.77 -4.91
CA LYS A 94 -19.38 2.04 -4.26
C LYS A 94 -20.30 3.13 -4.80
N TRP A 95 -20.87 3.94 -3.93
CA TRP A 95 -21.75 5.04 -4.33
C TRP A 95 -21.59 6.25 -3.42
N LYS A 96 -22.12 7.39 -3.86
CA LYS A 96 -22.23 8.59 -3.03
C LYS A 96 -23.68 8.86 -2.67
N ASP A 97 -23.92 9.33 -1.47
CA ASP A 97 -25.23 9.85 -1.09
C ASP A 97 -25.45 11.28 -1.62
N ARG A 98 -26.63 11.85 -1.34
CA ARG A 98 -26.98 13.23 -1.76
C ARG A 98 -26.08 14.31 -1.17
N ASN A 99 -25.39 14.02 -0.06
CA ASN A 99 -24.46 14.92 0.61
C ASN A 99 -23.00 14.70 0.16
N GLY A 100 -22.77 13.84 -0.84
CA GLY A 100 -21.44 13.53 -1.37
C GLY A 100 -20.62 12.56 -0.52
N ARG A 101 -21.18 12.00 0.56
CA ARG A 101 -20.50 10.99 1.39
C ARG A 101 -20.42 9.67 0.61
N THR A 102 -19.25 9.03 0.66
CA THR A 102 -18.99 7.79 -0.08
C THR A 102 -19.32 6.59 0.79
N PHE A 103 -19.95 5.58 0.21
CA PHE A 103 -20.30 4.33 0.87
C PHE A 103 -19.87 3.15 0.02
N VAL A 104 -19.65 2.01 0.68
CA VAL A 104 -19.38 0.72 0.04
C VAL A 104 -20.23 -0.37 0.69
N ASN A 105 -20.70 -1.32 -0.11
CA ASN A 105 -21.31 -2.54 0.38
C ASN A 105 -20.24 -3.58 0.66
N ILE A 106 -20.20 -4.09 1.88
CA ILE A 106 -19.40 -5.25 2.27
C ILE A 106 -20.31 -6.46 2.23
N ILE A 107 -20.03 -7.40 1.34
CA ILE A 107 -20.80 -8.63 1.16
C ILE A 107 -20.08 -9.72 1.93
N PHE A 108 -20.69 -10.19 3.02
CA PHE A 108 -20.18 -11.28 3.83
C PHE A 108 -20.97 -12.55 3.55
N GLN A 109 -20.28 -13.59 3.12
CA GLN A 109 -20.86 -14.90 2.84
C GLN A 109 -20.14 -15.97 3.64
N GLY A 110 -20.86 -17.02 4.01
CA GLY A 110 -20.29 -18.17 4.70
C GLY A 110 -21.33 -19.23 5.00
N ARG A 111 -20.98 -20.15 5.90
CA ARG A 111 -21.86 -21.20 6.40
C ARG A 111 -22.01 -21.14 7.90
N VAL A 112 -23.21 -21.43 8.39
CA VAL A 112 -23.48 -21.75 9.80
C VAL A 112 -24.19 -23.11 9.80
N GLY A 113 -23.56 -24.12 10.42
CA GLY A 113 -23.92 -25.52 10.18
C GLY A 113 -23.78 -25.86 8.69
N ASP A 114 -24.77 -26.54 8.13
CA ASP A 114 -24.77 -26.90 6.71
C ASP A 114 -25.40 -25.87 5.77
N LYS A 115 -25.84 -24.73 6.30
CA LYS A 115 -26.59 -23.73 5.54
C LYS A 115 -25.74 -22.51 5.22
N LYS A 116 -25.85 -22.05 3.97
CA LYS A 116 -25.17 -20.86 3.47
C LYS A 116 -25.97 -19.60 3.79
N PHE A 117 -25.28 -18.54 4.19
CA PHE A 117 -25.86 -17.21 4.36
C PHE A 117 -25.13 -16.17 3.53
N GLN A 118 -25.80 -15.03 3.32
CA GLN A 118 -25.22 -13.80 2.79
C GLN A 118 -25.76 -12.61 3.58
N ILE A 119 -24.86 -11.76 4.06
CA ILE A 119 -25.20 -10.50 4.76
C ILE A 119 -24.49 -9.37 4.04
N THR A 120 -25.22 -8.31 3.73
CA THR A 120 -24.65 -7.07 3.23
C THR A 120 -24.60 -6.04 4.36
N ARG A 121 -23.43 -5.41 4.55
CA ARG A 121 -23.24 -4.28 5.46
C ARG A 121 -22.78 -3.07 4.67
N THR A 122 -23.50 -1.96 4.80
CA THR A 122 -23.08 -0.68 4.21
C THR A 122 -22.14 0.05 5.16
N VAL A 123 -21.01 0.51 4.65
CA VAL A 123 -19.97 1.21 5.40
C VAL A 123 -19.65 2.55 4.76
N GLU A 124 -19.55 3.61 5.55
CA GLU A 124 -19.11 4.93 5.09
C GLU A 124 -17.59 4.93 4.87
N LEU A 125 -17.13 5.46 3.75
CA LEU A 125 -15.72 5.68 3.45
C LEU A 125 -15.35 7.15 3.64
N ARG A 126 -14.41 7.41 4.55
CA ARG A 126 -13.81 8.73 4.79
C ARG A 126 -12.34 8.70 4.42
N ILE A 127 -12.08 8.84 3.12
CA ILE A 127 -10.72 8.84 2.57
C ILE A 127 -10.29 10.29 2.33
N SER A 128 -9.25 10.74 3.02
CA SER A 128 -8.62 12.04 2.75
C SER A 128 -7.53 11.89 1.69
N GLN A 129 -7.30 12.97 0.94
CA GLN A 129 -6.25 13.06 -0.06
C GLN A 129 -5.20 14.08 0.36
N GLU A 130 -3.95 13.62 0.50
CA GLU A 130 -2.80 14.46 0.85
C GLU A 130 -1.67 14.29 -0.18
N ILE A 131 -0.54 14.97 0.00
CA ILE A 131 0.69 14.69 -0.76
C ILE A 131 1.64 13.99 0.20
N CYS A 132 2.11 12.80 -0.16
CA CYS A 132 3.08 12.08 0.66
C CYS A 132 4.46 12.77 0.66
N ASP A 133 5.27 12.43 1.66
CA ASP A 133 6.61 13.01 1.85
C ASP A 133 7.48 12.85 0.60
N SER A 134 7.43 11.69 -0.06
CA SER A 134 8.19 11.43 -1.28
C SER A 134 7.77 12.34 -2.42
N CYS A 135 6.46 12.47 -2.70
CA CYS A 135 5.97 13.36 -3.76
C CYS A 135 6.23 14.83 -3.44
N SER A 136 6.14 15.22 -2.17
CA SER A 136 6.49 16.57 -1.72
C SER A 136 7.98 16.89 -1.98
N LYS A 137 8.87 15.98 -1.58
CA LYS A 137 10.32 16.07 -1.85
C LYS A 137 10.61 16.20 -3.35
N LYS A 138 10.01 15.34 -4.18
CA LYS A 138 10.17 15.39 -5.65
C LYS A 138 9.74 16.74 -6.23
N ARG A 139 8.56 17.23 -5.86
CA ARG A 139 8.05 18.53 -6.34
C ARG A 139 8.96 19.69 -5.94
N GLY A 140 9.57 19.61 -4.76
CA GLY A 140 10.54 20.60 -4.28
C GLY A 140 11.95 20.45 -4.84
N LYS A 141 12.19 19.53 -5.79
CA LYS A 141 13.53 19.14 -6.28
C LYS A 141 14.51 18.80 -5.14
N TYR A 142 13.99 18.30 -4.02
CA TYR A 142 14.80 17.88 -2.89
C TYR A 142 15.49 16.56 -3.22
N TYR A 143 16.77 16.44 -2.83
CA TYR A 143 17.56 15.23 -2.99
C TYR A 143 18.54 15.04 -1.83
N GLU A 144 18.85 13.79 -1.56
CA GLU A 144 19.86 13.37 -0.57
C GLU A 144 21.07 12.72 -1.24
N ALA A 145 20.94 12.26 -2.49
CA ALA A 145 22.02 11.69 -3.28
C ALA A 145 21.95 12.09 -4.76
N ILE A 146 23.12 12.15 -5.40
CA ILE A 146 23.29 12.33 -6.84
C ILE A 146 24.14 11.17 -7.36
N ILE A 147 23.72 10.55 -8.45
CA ILE A 147 24.59 9.69 -9.27
C ILE A 147 24.91 10.41 -10.56
N GLN A 148 26.20 10.62 -10.79
CA GLN A 148 26.74 11.30 -11.96
C GLN A 148 27.32 10.25 -12.90
N LEU A 149 26.62 9.94 -13.98
CA LEU A 149 27.11 9.05 -15.02
C LEU A 149 27.90 9.86 -16.05
N ARG A 150 29.15 9.49 -16.31
CA ARG A 150 30.07 10.20 -17.21
C ARG A 150 30.75 9.24 -18.18
N GLY A 151 30.98 9.72 -19.41
CA GLY A 151 31.83 9.02 -20.39
C GLY A 151 33.28 9.49 -20.33
N ARG A 152 34.21 8.74 -20.93
CA ARG A 152 35.54 9.23 -21.32
C ARG A 152 35.45 10.14 -22.57
N GLY A 153 34.66 11.21 -22.47
CA GLY A 153 34.21 12.05 -23.58
C GLY A 153 32.70 12.26 -23.53
N LYS A 154 32.04 12.32 -24.70
CA LYS A 154 30.58 12.28 -24.75
C LYS A 154 30.10 10.91 -24.24
N LEU A 155 29.10 10.90 -23.35
CA LEU A 155 28.46 9.67 -22.90
C LEU A 155 27.75 8.98 -24.07
N GLU A 156 28.08 7.72 -24.31
CA GLU A 156 27.40 6.87 -25.31
C GLU A 156 26.02 6.44 -24.80
N GLU A 157 25.03 6.48 -25.67
CA GLU A 157 23.63 6.13 -25.33
C GLU A 157 23.50 4.68 -24.87
N GLU A 158 24.28 3.77 -25.46
CA GLU A 158 24.30 2.35 -25.06
C GLU A 158 24.76 2.16 -23.60
N LYS A 159 25.75 2.95 -23.16
CA LYS A 159 26.24 2.94 -21.77
C LYS A 159 25.21 3.53 -20.80
N ARG A 160 24.49 4.57 -21.23
CA ARG A 160 23.37 5.13 -20.47
C ARG A 160 22.25 4.10 -20.33
N ALA A 161 21.80 3.51 -21.43
CA ALA A 161 20.75 2.50 -21.44
C ALA A 161 21.13 1.28 -20.59
N LEU A 162 22.40 0.84 -20.65
CA LEU A 162 22.90 -0.21 -19.77
C LEU A 162 22.77 0.19 -18.30
N PHE A 163 23.18 1.39 -17.90
CA PHE A 163 23.04 1.87 -16.51
C PHE A 163 21.57 1.96 -16.08
N GLU A 164 20.71 2.51 -16.94
CA GLU A 164 19.28 2.67 -16.69
C GLU A 164 18.55 1.31 -16.58
N SER A 165 19.07 0.24 -17.22
CA SER A 165 18.52 -1.11 -17.09
C SER A 165 18.56 -1.68 -15.66
N PHE A 166 19.37 -1.10 -14.76
CA PHE A 166 19.44 -1.50 -13.35
C PHE A 166 18.40 -0.80 -12.46
N PHE A 167 17.58 0.10 -13.02
CA PHE A 167 16.56 0.83 -12.27
C PHE A 167 15.34 -0.06 -12.02
N SER A 168 15.18 -0.49 -10.77
CA SER A 168 13.93 -1.11 -10.30
C SER A 168 12.87 -0.06 -9.97
N ASN A 169 11.61 -0.47 -9.86
CA ASN A 169 10.48 0.43 -9.54
C ASN A 169 10.73 1.26 -8.27
N ASP A 170 11.34 0.69 -7.22
CA ASP A 170 11.66 1.42 -5.99
C ASP A 170 12.77 2.47 -6.18
N ILE A 171 13.69 2.24 -7.12
CA ILE A 171 14.74 3.21 -7.48
C ILE A 171 14.13 4.36 -8.27
N ILE A 172 13.28 4.07 -9.26
CA ILE A 172 12.54 5.05 -10.05
C ILE A 172 11.64 5.89 -9.13
N ASP A 173 10.97 5.25 -8.17
CA ASP A 173 10.15 5.92 -7.16
C ASP A 173 10.97 6.84 -6.24
N SER A 174 12.28 6.64 -6.13
CA SER A 174 13.18 7.55 -5.42
C SER A 174 13.77 8.66 -6.31
N LEU A 175 13.64 8.57 -7.64
CA LEU A 175 14.19 9.56 -8.56
C LEU A 175 13.39 10.86 -8.48
N SER A 176 14.06 11.98 -8.21
CA SER A 176 13.47 13.31 -8.12
C SER A 176 13.68 14.15 -9.37
N ASP A 177 14.84 14.01 -10.01
CA ASP A 177 15.19 14.79 -11.20
C ASP A 177 16.25 14.03 -12.02
N VAL A 178 16.30 14.33 -13.32
CA VAL A 178 17.33 13.85 -14.24
C VAL A 178 17.80 15.03 -15.07
N VAL A 179 19.09 15.35 -14.98
CA VAL A 179 19.67 16.51 -15.66
C VAL A 179 20.74 16.03 -16.64
N GLU A 180 20.53 16.30 -17.92
CA GLU A 180 21.49 15.99 -18.98
C GLU A 180 22.48 17.13 -19.15
N GLY A 181 23.76 16.78 -19.19
CA GLY A 181 24.87 17.69 -19.45
C GLY A 181 25.71 17.24 -20.63
N LYS A 182 26.70 18.06 -21.01
CA LYS A 182 27.58 17.78 -22.16
C LYS A 182 28.38 16.48 -22.02
N GLU A 183 28.78 16.14 -20.80
CA GLU A 183 29.68 15.01 -20.50
C GLU A 183 28.96 13.80 -19.90
N GLY A 184 27.64 13.87 -19.72
CA GLY A 184 26.85 12.79 -19.15
C GLY A 184 25.57 13.25 -18.46
N VAL A 185 25.07 12.43 -17.51
CA VAL A 185 23.73 12.61 -16.92
C VAL A 185 23.82 12.56 -15.38
N ASP A 186 23.05 13.42 -14.72
CA ASP A 186 22.92 13.46 -13.27
C ASP A 186 21.53 12.98 -12.84
N TYR A 187 21.50 11.92 -12.03
CA TYR A 187 20.29 11.32 -11.46
C TYR A 187 20.19 11.72 -9.98
N TYR A 188 19.14 12.45 -9.63
CA TYR A 188 18.92 12.96 -8.28
C TYR A 188 17.94 12.06 -7.53
N PHE A 189 18.29 11.66 -6.30
CA PHE A 189 17.49 10.74 -5.50
C PHE A 189 17.04 11.38 -4.18
N ILE A 190 15.75 11.24 -3.84
CA ILE A 190 15.16 11.74 -2.58
C ILE A 190 15.66 11.01 -1.34
N ASN A 191 16.31 9.84 -1.48
CA ASN A 191 16.94 9.09 -0.40
C ASN A 191 18.25 8.43 -0.85
N LYS A 192 19.22 8.33 0.07
CA LYS A 192 20.54 7.72 -0.22
C LYS A 192 20.50 6.22 -0.45
N TYR A 193 19.51 5.53 0.12
CA TYR A 193 19.40 4.08 0.07
C TYR A 193 19.18 3.58 -1.36
N ALA A 194 18.28 4.20 -2.11
CA ALA A 194 18.01 3.88 -3.51
C ALA A 194 19.26 4.07 -4.39
N ALA A 195 19.98 5.19 -4.22
CA ALA A 195 21.23 5.44 -4.94
C ALA A 195 22.28 4.36 -4.64
N LYS A 196 22.50 4.02 -3.36
CA LYS A 196 23.46 2.97 -2.96
C LYS A 196 23.06 1.59 -3.49
N LYS A 197 21.77 1.26 -3.45
CA LYS A 197 21.23 0.00 -3.99
C LYS A 197 21.48 -0.10 -5.50
N LEU A 198 21.19 0.96 -6.26
CA LEU A 198 21.46 1.03 -7.70
C LEU A 198 22.95 0.78 -7.99
N ILE A 199 23.84 1.49 -7.29
CA ILE A 199 25.29 1.35 -7.48
C ILE A 199 25.79 -0.04 -7.10
N SER A 200 25.27 -0.63 -6.01
CA SER A 200 25.62 -1.98 -5.60
C SER A 200 25.23 -3.01 -6.67
N ASN A 201 24.04 -2.87 -7.24
CA ASN A 201 23.56 -3.75 -8.31
C ASN A 201 24.37 -3.55 -9.60
N PHE A 202 24.74 -2.32 -9.93
CA PHE A 202 25.53 -2.01 -11.11
C PHE A 202 26.96 -2.56 -11.00
N LYS A 203 27.62 -2.36 -9.85
CA LYS A 203 28.99 -2.83 -9.57
C LYS A 203 29.15 -4.34 -9.61
N SER A 204 28.09 -5.10 -9.34
CA SER A 204 28.19 -6.57 -9.34
C SER A 204 28.32 -7.15 -10.74
N LEU A 205 27.92 -6.41 -11.79
CA LEU A 205 27.92 -6.88 -13.18
C LEU A 205 28.81 -6.06 -14.11
N VAL A 206 29.12 -4.80 -13.77
CA VAL A 206 29.86 -3.88 -14.64
C VAL A 206 31.12 -3.36 -13.96
N LYS A 207 32.26 -3.46 -14.67
CA LYS A 207 33.51 -2.82 -14.25
C LYS A 207 33.46 -1.34 -14.62
N ALA A 208 33.43 -0.48 -13.61
CA ALA A 208 33.39 0.97 -13.77
C ALA A 208 34.25 1.65 -12.71
N GLU A 209 34.81 2.81 -13.06
CA GLU A 209 35.47 3.70 -12.09
C GLU A 209 34.38 4.43 -11.29
N ILE A 210 34.31 4.18 -9.99
CA ILE A 210 33.27 4.77 -9.12
C ILE A 210 33.90 5.43 -7.91
N THR A 211 33.61 6.72 -7.73
CA THR A 211 34.07 7.52 -6.58
C THR A 211 32.87 8.03 -5.78
N GLU A 212 33.00 8.05 -4.46
CA GLU A 212 32.00 8.63 -3.55
C GLU A 212 32.57 9.88 -2.88
N SER A 213 31.77 10.93 -2.83
CA SER A 213 32.07 12.18 -2.14
C SER A 213 30.80 12.75 -1.50
N PHE A 214 30.93 13.91 -0.85
CA PHE A 214 29.84 14.54 -0.13
C PHE A 214 29.82 16.05 -0.42
N GLU A 215 28.62 16.62 -0.50
CA GLU A 215 28.41 18.07 -0.66
C GLU A 215 27.45 18.60 0.41
N ASN A 216 27.44 19.93 0.60
CA ASN A 216 26.53 20.64 1.50
C ASN A 216 26.55 20.11 2.93
N GLU A 217 27.75 19.86 3.46
CA GLU A 217 27.92 19.32 4.79
C GLU A 217 27.55 20.35 5.86
N ARG A 218 26.66 19.96 6.77
CA ARG A 218 26.28 20.75 7.94
C ARG A 218 26.09 19.85 9.15
N ILE A 219 26.28 20.42 10.34
CA ILE A 219 25.95 19.76 11.60
C ILE A 219 24.65 20.37 12.10
N LYS A 220 23.63 19.53 12.30
CA LYS A 220 22.35 19.93 12.88
C LYS A 220 21.98 18.93 13.98
N ASP A 221 21.69 19.43 15.19
CA ASP A 221 21.35 18.60 16.36
C ASP A 221 22.38 17.49 16.64
N GLY A 222 23.68 17.79 16.44
CA GLY A 222 24.78 16.84 16.61
C GLY A 222 24.91 15.78 15.50
N LYS A 223 24.06 15.83 14.46
CA LYS A 223 24.10 14.92 13.31
C LYS A 223 24.70 15.61 12.09
N ARG A 224 25.62 14.92 11.41
CA ARG A 224 26.16 15.35 10.11
C ARG A 224 25.11 15.10 9.03
N GLU A 225 24.60 16.18 8.45
CA GLU A 225 23.79 16.16 7.25
C GLU A 225 24.69 16.53 6.07
N ALA A 226 24.78 15.65 5.09
CA ALA A 226 25.54 15.85 3.85
C ALA A 226 24.79 15.16 2.71
N LYS A 227 24.87 15.68 1.49
CA LYS A 227 24.32 14.99 0.32
C LYS A 227 25.40 14.09 -0.28
N LEU A 228 25.01 12.87 -0.64
CA LEU A 228 25.92 11.87 -1.21
C LEU A 228 26.10 12.13 -2.70
N VAL A 229 27.33 12.19 -3.17
CA VAL A 229 27.63 12.29 -4.61
C VAL A 229 28.40 11.05 -5.03
N ILE A 230 27.92 10.36 -6.05
CA ILE A 230 28.57 9.18 -6.61
C ILE A 230 28.88 9.46 -8.07
N SER A 231 30.16 9.49 -8.42
CA SER A 231 30.59 9.65 -9.81
C SER A 231 30.92 8.29 -10.40
N ILE A 232 30.33 7.97 -11.55
CA ILE A 232 30.60 6.78 -12.33
C ILE A 232 31.21 7.22 -13.66
N ARG A 233 32.37 6.65 -14.01
CA ARG A 233 32.99 6.84 -15.32
C ARG A 233 33.04 5.51 -16.08
N LEU A 234 32.41 5.52 -17.27
CA LEU A 234 32.33 4.41 -18.23
C LEU A 234 33.06 4.71 -19.54
#